data_AF-A0A0D6M664-F1
#
_entry.id   AF-A0A0D6M664-F1
#
_cell.length_a   1.000
_cell.length_b   1.000
_cell.length_c   1.000
_cell.angle_alpha   90.00
_cell.angle_beta   90.00
_cell.angle_gamma   90.00
#
_symmetry.space_group_name_H-M   'P 1'
#
loop_
_entity.id
_entity.type
_entity.pdbx_description
1 polymer ?
#
loop_
_entity_poly.entity_id
_entity_poly.type
_entity_poly.pdbx_seq_one_letter_code
_entity_poly.pdbx_strand_id
1 'polypeptide(L)'
;MCDGDNDCGDNSDETSTECRSAQCDPPLRFRCAHSRLCLNILQLCNGFNDCGPNDYSDEHLSMCSSFSEYDVRDGYYCHCRDGFKPDPQNPFDCVDIDECAGNNTCTQLCLNTKGSYICRCHEDYDNNVVVGAMTGKDCRAKGDPANVIVAADDELVQVSLHGAGVNRHAAAHVSFQEAWPADEEDNDIIAIAFDPRRALQFWIDDGYRAVYRASEPNGNQSHVGQKLDLDFESAGVRPTNLAVDYLTG
;
A
#
# COMPACT_ATOMS: atom_id res chain seq x y z
N MET A 1 14.51 -40.80 11.86
CA MET A 1 15.10 -39.85 12.82
C MET A 1 16.51 -39.68 12.31
N CYS A 2 16.84 -38.45 11.96
CA CYS A 2 18.02 -38.04 11.18
C CYS A 2 18.25 -36.57 11.53
N ASP A 3 18.18 -36.26 12.82
CA ASP A 3 18.10 -34.93 13.39
C ASP A 3 19.34 -34.57 14.20
N GLY A 4 20.39 -35.38 14.10
CA GLY A 4 21.69 -35.18 14.73
C GLY A 4 21.78 -35.71 16.17
N ASP A 5 20.70 -36.29 16.69
CA ASP A 5 20.64 -36.85 18.04
C ASP A 5 20.76 -38.38 18.00
N ASN A 6 21.52 -38.95 18.94
CA ASN A 6 21.69 -40.40 19.05
C ASN A 6 20.53 -41.01 19.87
N ASP A 7 19.39 -41.25 19.23
CA ASP A 7 18.20 -41.83 19.88
C ASP A 7 18.39 -43.32 20.17
N CYS A 8 19.20 -44.00 19.38
CA CYS A 8 19.42 -45.45 19.46
C CYS A 8 20.59 -45.86 20.39
N GLY A 9 21.37 -44.90 20.89
CA GLY A 9 22.51 -45.11 21.81
C GLY A 9 23.79 -45.62 21.13
N ASP A 10 23.69 -46.17 19.93
CA ASP A 10 24.81 -46.64 19.09
C ASP A 10 25.06 -45.77 17.84
N ASN A 11 24.29 -44.68 17.67
CA ASN A 11 24.37 -43.69 16.59
C ASN A 11 24.07 -44.28 15.20
N SER A 12 23.36 -45.42 15.14
CA SER A 12 22.99 -46.10 13.90
C SER A 12 21.91 -45.36 13.10
N ASP A 13 21.05 -44.64 13.80
CA ASP A 13 19.97 -43.78 13.30
C ASP A 13 20.47 -42.54 12.54
N GLU A 14 21.65 -42.05 12.86
CA GLU A 14 22.24 -40.84 12.25
C GLU A 14 23.28 -41.16 11.16
N THR A 15 23.24 -42.37 10.60
CA THR A 15 24.18 -42.78 9.55
C THR A 15 23.76 -42.28 8.16
N SER A 16 24.74 -41.86 7.36
CA SER A 16 24.50 -41.33 5.99
C SER A 16 23.76 -42.30 5.04
N THR A 17 23.80 -43.61 5.32
CA THR A 17 23.07 -44.64 4.57
C THR A 17 21.59 -44.65 4.89
N GLU A 18 21.24 -44.52 6.17
CA GLU A 18 19.86 -44.51 6.65
C GLU A 18 19.20 -43.14 6.40
N CYS A 19 19.95 -42.04 6.53
CA CYS A 19 19.48 -40.68 6.27
C CYS A 19 19.47 -40.26 4.79
N ARG A 20 19.76 -41.18 3.88
CA ARG A 20 19.82 -40.91 2.44
C ARG A 20 18.46 -40.44 1.87
N SER A 21 17.36 -40.99 2.37
CA SER A 21 15.99 -40.71 1.91
C SER A 21 15.19 -39.81 2.85
N ALA A 22 15.77 -39.41 3.99
CA ALA A 22 15.12 -38.53 4.95
C ALA A 22 14.70 -37.22 4.27
N GLN A 23 13.50 -36.72 4.51
CA GLN A 23 13.04 -35.40 4.06
C GLN A 23 13.20 -34.41 5.22
N CYS A 24 14.00 -33.37 5.02
CA CYS A 24 14.08 -32.26 5.97
C CYS A 24 13.02 -31.24 5.59
N ASP A 25 12.23 -30.74 6.54
CA ASP A 25 11.20 -29.73 6.32
C ASP A 25 11.81 -28.32 6.28
N PRO A 26 11.97 -27.70 5.09
CA PRO A 26 12.39 -26.31 4.98
C PRO A 26 11.18 -25.41 5.31
N PRO A 27 11.36 -24.24 5.95
CA PRO A 27 12.59 -23.47 6.13
C PRO A 27 13.26 -23.63 7.50
N LEU A 28 12.76 -24.47 8.41
CA LEU A 28 13.24 -24.54 9.80
C LEU A 28 14.40 -25.53 10.02
N ARG A 29 14.57 -26.47 9.08
CA ARG A 29 15.64 -27.47 9.11
C ARG A 29 16.44 -27.44 7.81
N PHE A 30 17.75 -27.58 7.90
CA PHE A 30 18.64 -27.67 6.75
C PHE A 30 19.28 -29.06 6.67
N ARG A 31 19.70 -29.46 5.46
CA ARG A 31 20.30 -30.77 5.20
C ARG A 31 21.80 -30.64 5.01
N CYS A 32 22.59 -31.38 5.79
CA CYS A 32 24.02 -31.53 5.59
C CYS A 32 24.36 -32.20 4.24
N ALA A 33 25.45 -31.82 3.58
CA ALA A 33 25.71 -32.25 2.20
C ALA A 33 26.12 -33.73 2.08
N HIS A 34 26.94 -34.21 3.02
CA HIS A 34 27.49 -35.56 3.05
C HIS A 34 26.86 -36.45 4.13
N SER A 35 26.68 -35.97 5.35
CA SER A 35 26.08 -36.74 6.45
C SER A 35 24.56 -36.86 6.31
N ARG A 36 23.93 -35.98 5.52
CA ARG A 36 22.49 -35.95 5.20
C ARG A 36 21.57 -35.75 6.41
N LEU A 37 22.13 -35.34 7.54
CA LEU A 37 21.40 -34.96 8.75
C LEU A 37 20.54 -33.72 8.50
N CYS A 38 19.39 -33.67 9.17
CA CYS A 38 18.41 -32.59 9.12
C CYS A 38 18.48 -31.76 10.41
N LEU A 39 19.45 -30.85 10.46
CA LEU A 39 19.73 -30.01 11.62
C LEU A 39 18.82 -28.78 11.65
N ASN A 40 18.71 -28.17 12.83
CA ASN A 40 17.96 -26.91 12.97
C ASN A 40 18.69 -25.77 12.27
N ILE A 41 17.97 -24.82 11.67
CA ILE A 41 18.60 -23.69 10.99
C ILE A 41 19.48 -22.81 11.91
N LEU A 42 19.27 -22.85 13.23
CA LEU A 42 20.14 -22.19 14.21
C LEU A 42 21.52 -22.84 14.36
N GLN A 43 21.70 -24.06 13.85
CA GLN A 43 22.97 -24.78 13.82
C GLN A 43 23.77 -24.51 12.53
N LEU A 44 23.21 -23.71 11.61
CA LEU A 44 23.91 -23.30 10.40
C LEU A 44 24.79 -22.09 10.72
N CYS A 45 26.10 -22.19 10.48
CA CYS A 45 27.09 -21.11 10.66
C CYS A 45 27.16 -20.54 12.08
N ASN A 46 27.09 -21.41 13.08
CA ASN A 46 27.17 -21.04 14.50
C ASN A 46 28.60 -21.17 15.07
N GLY A 47 29.58 -21.58 14.25
CA GLY A 47 30.97 -21.81 14.62
C GLY A 47 31.26 -23.22 15.16
N PHE A 48 30.28 -24.11 15.15
CA PHE A 48 30.39 -25.50 15.59
C PHE A 48 30.04 -26.44 14.43
N ASN A 49 30.82 -27.50 14.27
CA ASN A 49 30.47 -28.55 13.32
C ASN A 49 29.48 -29.51 13.97
N ASP A 50 28.20 -29.31 13.66
CA ASP A 50 27.05 -30.13 13.99
C ASP A 50 26.77 -31.20 12.91
N CYS A 51 27.25 -31.01 11.66
CA CYS A 51 27.08 -31.98 10.57
C CYS A 51 27.92 -33.27 10.70
N GLY A 52 28.96 -33.28 11.55
CA GLY A 52 29.76 -34.44 11.92
C GLY A 52 31.20 -34.45 11.38
N PRO A 53 32.03 -35.44 11.76
CA PRO A 53 33.49 -35.37 11.61
C PRO A 53 34.03 -35.30 10.16
N ASN A 54 33.21 -35.67 9.17
CA ASN A 54 33.57 -35.64 7.74
C ASN A 54 32.65 -34.74 6.91
N ASP A 55 31.81 -33.93 7.56
CA ASP A 55 30.91 -33.01 6.90
C ASP A 55 30.90 -31.69 7.66
N TYR A 56 31.44 -30.64 7.04
CA TYR A 56 31.49 -29.27 7.58
C TYR A 56 30.52 -28.36 6.83
N SER A 57 29.49 -28.92 6.20
CA SER A 57 28.62 -28.17 5.29
C SER A 57 27.80 -27.10 5.99
N ASP A 58 27.49 -27.29 7.27
CA ASP A 58 26.88 -26.31 8.17
C ASP A 58 27.73 -25.05 8.37
N GLU A 59 29.05 -25.19 8.35
CA GLU A 59 30.02 -24.09 8.52
C GLU A 59 30.70 -23.67 7.20
N HIS A 60 30.44 -24.39 6.11
CA HIS A 60 31.08 -24.13 4.83
C HIS A 60 30.41 -22.97 4.09
N LEU A 61 31.24 -22.12 3.48
CA LEU A 61 30.85 -20.89 2.78
C LEU A 61 29.74 -21.06 1.74
N SER A 62 29.62 -22.24 1.13
CA SER A 62 28.56 -22.52 0.17
C SER A 62 27.17 -22.50 0.79
N MET A 63 27.01 -22.97 2.04
CA MET A 63 25.72 -22.99 2.74
C MET A 63 25.51 -21.74 3.60
N CYS A 64 26.57 -21.15 4.14
CA CYS A 64 26.52 -19.86 4.83
C CYS A 64 26.24 -18.65 3.93
N SER A 65 26.42 -18.80 2.61
CA SER A 65 26.19 -17.71 1.66
C SER A 65 24.73 -17.19 1.64
N SER A 66 23.75 -18.04 1.97
CA SER A 66 22.34 -17.67 2.01
C SER A 66 21.88 -17.12 3.36
N PHE A 67 22.72 -17.23 4.41
CA PHE A 67 22.46 -16.75 5.77
C PHE A 67 23.40 -15.60 6.19
N SER A 68 24.16 -15.06 5.23
CA SER A 68 25.12 -13.99 5.43
C SER A 68 24.43 -12.62 5.58
N GLU A 69 23.73 -12.43 6.70
CA GLU A 69 23.57 -11.10 7.29
C GLU A 69 24.69 -10.81 8.33
N TYR A 70 25.63 -11.75 8.53
CA TYR A 70 26.70 -11.67 9.53
C TYR A 70 28.06 -12.18 9.00
N ASP A 71 28.60 -11.58 7.93
CA ASP A 71 30.00 -11.83 7.51
C ASP A 71 30.93 -10.80 8.19
N VAL A 72 31.74 -11.24 9.15
CA VAL A 72 32.88 -10.44 9.64
C VAL A 72 34.09 -11.35 9.77
N ARG A 73 34.88 -11.45 8.69
CA ARG A 73 36.08 -12.30 8.68
C ARG A 73 37.32 -11.68 9.31
N ASP A 74 37.27 -10.40 9.68
CA ASP A 74 38.33 -9.72 10.43
C ASP A 74 37.79 -8.41 11.03
N GLY A 75 37.07 -8.51 12.15
CA GLY A 75 36.54 -7.34 12.86
C GLY A 75 35.44 -7.68 13.87
N TYR A 76 34.95 -6.66 14.57
CA TYR A 76 33.68 -6.70 15.31
C TYR A 76 32.66 -5.89 14.51
N TYR A 77 31.42 -6.38 14.41
CA TYR A 77 30.32 -5.65 13.78
C TYR A 77 29.40 -5.10 14.87
N CYS A 78 29.28 -3.77 14.91
CA CYS A 78 28.35 -3.09 15.79
C CYS A 78 27.01 -2.93 15.06
N HIS A 79 25.98 -3.63 15.54
CA HIS A 79 24.62 -3.37 15.10
C HIS A 79 23.96 -2.37 16.06
N CYS A 80 23.31 -1.36 15.51
CA CYS A 80 22.48 -0.46 16.29
C CYS A 80 21.15 -1.15 16.64
N ARG A 81 20.50 -0.71 17.72
CA ARG A 81 19.15 -1.21 18.03
C ARG A 81 18.18 -0.80 16.92
N ASP A 82 17.08 -1.54 16.77
CA ASP A 82 15.99 -1.14 15.87
C ASP A 82 15.58 0.32 16.12
N GLY A 83 15.40 1.09 15.04
CA GLY A 83 15.14 2.54 15.09
C GLY A 83 16.39 3.43 15.18
N PHE A 84 17.60 2.85 15.17
CA PHE A 84 18.86 3.59 15.18
C PHE A 84 19.76 3.20 14.01
N LYS A 85 20.52 4.16 13.48
CA LYS A 85 21.53 3.96 12.45
C LYS A 85 22.91 4.39 12.96
N PRO A 86 24.00 3.82 12.44
CA PRO A 86 25.35 4.26 12.80
C PRO A 86 25.55 5.75 12.49
N ASP A 87 26.23 6.47 13.38
CA ASP A 87 26.60 7.87 13.14
C ASP A 87 27.59 7.95 11.96
N PRO A 88 27.33 8.80 10.94
CA PRO A 88 28.25 9.00 9.81
C PRO A 88 29.66 9.48 10.22
N GLN A 89 29.80 10.15 11.35
CA GLN A 89 31.06 10.68 11.89
C GLN A 89 31.72 9.72 12.89
N ASN A 90 30.92 8.92 13.60
CA ASN A 90 31.42 7.97 14.59
C ASN A 90 30.67 6.62 14.50
N PRO A 91 31.19 5.65 13.74
CA PRO A 91 30.53 4.34 13.55
C PRO A 91 30.29 3.51 14.83
N PHE A 92 30.85 3.92 15.98
CA PHE A 92 30.59 3.31 17.29
C PHE A 92 29.38 3.89 18.02
N ASP A 93 28.87 5.03 17.56
CA ASP A 93 27.69 5.68 18.13
C ASP A 93 26.49 5.46 17.21
N CYS A 94 25.32 5.35 17.83
CA CYS A 94 24.07 5.07 17.14
C CYS A 94 23.16 6.29 17.26
N VAL A 95 22.85 6.89 16.12
CA VAL A 95 21.92 8.01 16.04
C VAL A 95 20.52 7.52 15.72
N ASP A 96 19.56 8.21 16.29
CA ASP A 96 18.14 8.01 16.02
C ASP A 96 17.84 8.15 14.52
N ILE A 97 17.04 7.23 13.98
CA ILE A 97 16.56 7.36 12.60
C ILE A 97 15.35 8.27 12.65
N ASP A 98 15.44 9.46 12.06
CA ASP A 98 14.27 10.30 11.89
C ASP A 98 13.37 9.75 10.77
N GLU A 99 12.39 8.93 11.13
CA GLU A 99 11.46 8.38 10.15
C GLU A 99 10.51 9.45 9.58
N CYS A 100 10.35 10.60 10.25
CA CYS A 100 9.53 11.71 9.77
C CYS A 100 10.22 12.58 8.70
N ALA A 101 11.53 12.49 8.56
CA ALA A 101 12.26 13.12 7.45
C ALA A 101 12.05 12.38 6.11
N GLY A 102 11.59 11.13 6.14
CA GLY A 102 11.23 10.34 4.96
C GLY A 102 9.87 10.71 4.36
N ASN A 103 9.65 10.35 3.09
CA ASN A 103 8.35 10.55 2.45
C ASN A 103 7.43 9.36 2.74
N ASN A 104 6.19 9.62 3.17
CA ASN A 104 5.11 8.64 3.42
C ASN A 104 5.20 7.74 4.66
N THR A 105 5.87 8.16 5.74
CA THR A 105 5.93 7.39 7.00
C THR A 105 4.60 7.38 7.77
N CYS A 106 3.90 8.52 7.80
CA CYS A 106 2.56 8.68 8.35
C CYS A 106 1.67 9.34 7.29
N THR A 107 0.35 9.08 7.34
CA THR A 107 -0.63 9.70 6.42
C THR A 107 -0.85 11.19 6.68
N GLN A 108 -0.78 11.63 7.94
CA GLN A 108 -1.03 13.02 8.35
C GLN A 108 0.14 13.58 9.16
N LEU A 109 0.11 13.45 10.49
CA LEU A 109 1.12 14.03 11.38
C LEU A 109 2.11 12.94 11.83
N CYS A 110 3.40 13.25 11.73
CA CYS A 110 4.48 12.39 12.19
C CYS A 110 5.24 13.09 13.32
N LEU A 111 5.46 12.38 14.43
CA LEU A 111 6.28 12.85 15.55
C LEU A 111 7.43 11.86 15.77
N ASN A 112 8.66 12.32 15.50
CA ASN A 112 9.86 11.51 15.74
C ASN A 112 10.14 11.40 17.24
N THR A 113 10.44 10.20 17.72
CA THR A 113 10.80 9.91 19.11
C THR A 113 12.11 9.12 19.13
N LYS A 114 12.79 9.03 20.28
CA LYS A 114 14.05 8.28 20.31
C LYS A 114 13.78 6.77 20.15
N GLY A 115 14.27 6.19 19.06
CA GLY A 115 14.16 4.79 18.68
C GLY A 115 12.84 4.40 18.00
N SER A 116 11.97 5.37 17.70
CA SER A 116 10.68 5.12 17.04
C SER A 116 9.99 6.42 16.64
N TYR A 117 8.79 6.33 16.08
CA TYR A 117 7.94 7.49 15.77
C TYR A 117 6.49 7.22 16.14
N ILE A 118 5.74 8.29 16.35
CA ILE A 118 4.31 8.24 16.64
C ILE A 118 3.57 9.00 15.54
N CYS A 119 2.68 8.31 14.84
CA CYS A 119 1.74 8.93 13.92
C CYS A 119 0.52 9.46 14.70
N ARG A 120 0.08 10.68 14.38
CA ARG A 120 -1.16 11.27 14.89
C ARG A 120 -2.05 11.74 13.75
N CYS A 121 -3.34 11.78 14.01
CA CYS A 121 -4.33 12.32 13.09
C CYS A 121 -4.80 13.71 13.56
N HIS A 122 -5.29 14.52 12.64
CA HIS A 122 -5.99 15.76 12.95
C HIS A 122 -7.29 15.50 13.74
N GLU A 123 -7.86 16.53 14.39
CA GLU A 123 -8.98 16.39 15.33
C GLU A 123 -10.22 15.69 14.73
N ASP A 124 -10.48 15.91 13.43
CA ASP A 124 -11.60 15.34 12.68
C ASP A 124 -11.33 13.94 12.10
N TYR A 125 -10.18 13.34 12.45
CA TYR A 125 -9.77 12.02 12.02
C TYR A 125 -9.62 11.08 13.22
N ASP A 126 -9.98 9.83 13.01
CA ASP A 126 -9.83 8.74 13.95
C ASP A 126 -8.59 7.91 13.61
N ASN A 127 -7.86 7.51 14.64
CA ASN A 127 -6.61 6.74 14.56
C ASN A 127 -6.83 5.23 14.78
N ASN A 128 -8.08 4.80 14.91
CA ASN A 128 -8.45 3.47 15.39
C ASN A 128 -8.40 2.36 14.31
N VAL A 129 -7.51 2.49 13.31
CA VAL A 129 -7.32 1.47 12.27
C VAL A 129 -6.07 0.65 12.58
N VAL A 130 -6.28 -0.63 12.89
CA VAL A 130 -5.23 -1.61 13.12
C VAL A 130 -5.06 -2.45 11.85
N VAL A 131 -3.97 -2.22 11.11
CA VAL A 131 -3.54 -3.12 10.04
C VAL A 131 -2.31 -3.87 10.52
N GLY A 132 -2.50 -5.09 11.03
CA GLY A 132 -1.41 -5.92 11.54
C GLY A 132 -0.66 -5.28 12.72
N ALA A 133 0.68 -5.25 12.65
CA ALA A 133 1.56 -4.71 13.71
C ALA A 133 1.75 -3.18 13.68
N MET A 134 1.12 -2.47 12.73
CA MET A 134 1.27 -1.02 12.56
C MET A 134 -0.05 -0.32 12.93
N THR A 135 -0.25 -0.08 14.23
CA THR A 135 -1.38 0.68 14.75
C THR A 135 -1.23 2.17 14.42
N GLY A 136 -2.29 2.81 13.91
CA GLY A 136 -2.38 4.27 13.84
C GLY A 136 -1.63 4.95 12.68
N LYS A 137 -1.21 4.22 11.64
CA LYS A 137 -0.65 4.84 10.43
C LYS A 137 -1.71 5.42 9.49
N ASP A 138 -2.92 4.87 9.52
CA ASP A 138 -4.02 5.26 8.65
C ASP A 138 -5.06 6.10 9.43
N CYS A 139 -5.33 7.31 8.91
CA CYS A 139 -6.21 8.28 9.54
C CYS A 139 -7.53 8.34 8.78
N ARG A 140 -8.62 7.88 9.41
CA ARG A 140 -9.96 7.88 8.80
C ARG A 140 -10.78 9.07 9.28
N ALA A 141 -11.42 9.80 8.38
CA ALA A 141 -12.30 10.91 8.77
C ALA A 141 -13.46 10.39 9.66
N LYS A 142 -13.83 11.15 10.70
CA LYS A 142 -14.94 10.84 11.63
C LYS A 142 -16.34 11.10 11.04
N GLY A 143 -16.42 11.60 9.81
CA GLY A 143 -17.65 11.98 9.14
C GLY A 143 -18.25 10.88 8.27
N ASP A 144 -19.20 11.29 7.43
CA ASP A 144 -19.81 10.42 6.42
C ASP A 144 -18.74 9.86 5.46
N PRO A 145 -18.93 8.62 4.98
CA PRO A 145 -17.98 8.02 4.06
C PRO A 145 -17.89 8.83 2.77
N ALA A 146 -16.67 8.91 2.23
CA ALA A 146 -16.45 9.60 0.98
C ALA A 146 -17.20 8.91 -0.17
N ASN A 147 -17.81 9.74 -1.02
CA ASN A 147 -18.40 9.32 -2.28
C ASN A 147 -17.42 9.62 -3.41
N VAL A 148 -17.33 8.72 -4.38
CA VAL A 148 -16.57 8.91 -5.61
C VAL A 148 -17.55 9.13 -6.74
N ILE A 149 -17.47 10.27 -7.41
CA ILE A 149 -18.26 10.57 -8.60
C ILE A 149 -17.34 10.38 -9.81
N VAL A 150 -17.79 9.57 -10.77
CA VAL A 150 -17.06 9.24 -11.99
C VAL A 150 -17.91 9.64 -13.19
N ALA A 151 -17.30 10.35 -14.14
CA ALA A 151 -17.89 10.55 -15.45
C ALA A 151 -17.68 9.29 -16.31
N ALA A 152 -18.76 8.72 -16.80
CA ALA A 152 -18.77 7.51 -17.61
C ALA A 152 -19.45 7.80 -18.94
N ASP A 153 -18.83 8.67 -19.75
CA ASP A 153 -19.33 9.06 -21.07
C ASP A 153 -20.70 9.76 -21.00
N ASP A 154 -21.80 9.00 -21.02
CA ASP A 154 -23.18 9.47 -21.04
C ASP A 154 -23.75 9.77 -19.64
N GLU A 155 -23.22 9.13 -18.59
CA GLU A 155 -23.72 9.21 -17.22
C GLU A 155 -22.67 9.63 -16.16
N LEU A 156 -23.15 10.18 -15.05
CA LEU A 156 -22.35 10.44 -13.85
C LEU A 156 -22.66 9.39 -12.78
N VAL A 157 -21.67 8.57 -12.44
CA VAL A 157 -21.84 7.46 -11.50
C VAL A 157 -21.29 7.83 -10.13
N GLN A 158 -22.11 7.73 -9.09
CA GLN A 158 -21.69 7.92 -7.71
C GLN A 158 -21.52 6.57 -7.01
N VAL A 159 -20.31 6.34 -6.50
CA VAL A 159 -19.92 5.12 -5.79
C VAL A 159 -19.62 5.47 -4.35
N SER A 160 -20.36 4.85 -3.41
CA SER A 160 -20.05 4.99 -1.98
C SER A 160 -18.90 4.06 -1.60
N LEU A 161 -17.86 4.59 -0.95
CA LEU A 161 -16.70 3.81 -0.52
C LEU A 161 -16.95 2.91 0.69
N HIS A 162 -18.15 2.98 1.31
CA HIS A 162 -18.49 2.19 2.50
C HIS A 162 -19.26 0.89 2.19
N GLY A 163 -19.24 0.42 0.94
CA GLY A 163 -19.92 -0.83 0.54
C GLY A 163 -21.45 -0.74 0.48
N ALA A 164 -22.01 0.47 0.64
CA ALA A 164 -23.44 0.73 0.55
C ALA A 164 -23.84 1.15 -0.87
N GLY A 165 -23.84 0.19 -1.80
CA GLY A 165 -24.44 0.34 -3.13
C GLY A 165 -23.74 1.31 -4.09
N VAL A 166 -24.09 1.18 -5.36
CA VAL A 166 -23.75 2.14 -6.42
C VAL A 166 -25.02 2.92 -6.72
N ASN A 167 -25.00 4.24 -6.53
CA ASN A 167 -26.10 5.09 -6.97
C ASN A 167 -25.73 5.64 -8.34
N ARG A 168 -26.40 5.13 -9.38
CA ARG A 168 -26.29 5.69 -10.72
C ARG A 168 -27.21 6.90 -10.77
N HIS A 169 -26.63 8.08 -10.89
CA HIS A 169 -27.39 9.30 -11.02
C HIS A 169 -27.31 9.76 -12.47
N ALA A 170 -28.44 9.71 -13.17
CA ALA A 170 -28.58 10.37 -14.47
C ALA A 170 -28.60 11.89 -14.25
N ALA A 171 -27.43 12.46 -13.97
CA ALA A 171 -27.21 13.88 -13.76
C ALA A 171 -26.41 14.47 -14.92
N ALA A 172 -26.78 14.08 -16.13
CA ALA A 172 -26.23 14.61 -17.36
C ALA A 172 -27.27 14.76 -18.48
N HIS A 173 -28.50 14.27 -18.30
CA HIS A 173 -29.50 14.37 -19.36
C HIS A 173 -29.83 15.83 -19.66
N VAL A 174 -29.32 16.34 -20.77
CA VAL A 174 -29.60 17.68 -21.28
C VAL A 174 -31.02 17.67 -21.81
N SER A 175 -32.01 18.06 -20.99
CA SER A 175 -33.37 18.24 -21.51
C SER A 175 -33.44 19.58 -22.25
N PHE A 176 -33.09 19.60 -23.54
CA PHE A 176 -33.46 20.71 -24.41
C PHE A 176 -34.45 20.23 -25.47
N GLN A 177 -35.70 20.63 -25.29
CA GLN A 177 -36.83 20.35 -26.19
C GLN A 177 -36.76 21.11 -27.53
N GLU A 178 -35.57 21.37 -28.08
CA GLU A 178 -35.41 22.11 -29.35
C GLU A 178 -34.34 21.54 -30.30
N ALA A 179 -33.69 20.42 -30.00
CA ALA A 179 -32.76 19.78 -30.95
C ALA A 179 -33.44 18.64 -31.71
N TRP A 180 -33.83 18.90 -32.95
CA TRP A 180 -34.11 17.88 -33.97
C TRP A 180 -32.84 17.75 -34.84
N PRO A 181 -32.31 16.54 -35.12
CA PRO A 181 -32.87 15.21 -34.92
C PRO A 181 -32.35 14.47 -33.68
N ALA A 182 -33.19 13.55 -33.19
CA ALA A 182 -33.06 12.71 -31.99
C ALA A 182 -32.18 11.45 -32.20
N ASP A 183 -31.08 11.56 -32.95
CA ASP A 183 -30.24 10.40 -33.31
C ASP A 183 -28.80 10.47 -32.75
N GLU A 184 -28.46 11.50 -31.97
CA GLU A 184 -27.19 11.61 -31.21
C GLU A 184 -27.47 12.27 -29.85
N GLU A 185 -28.21 11.57 -28.98
CA GLU A 185 -28.62 12.03 -27.64
C GLU A 185 -27.69 11.52 -26.52
N ASP A 186 -26.42 11.25 -26.82
CA ASP A 186 -25.45 10.80 -25.82
C ASP A 186 -24.62 12.01 -25.37
N ASN A 187 -24.62 12.26 -24.05
CA ASN A 187 -23.69 13.22 -23.46
C ASN A 187 -22.26 12.67 -23.63
N ASP A 188 -21.30 13.53 -23.93
CA ASP A 188 -19.87 13.17 -23.94
C ASP A 188 -19.17 13.90 -22.81
N ILE A 189 -19.25 13.33 -21.60
CA ILE A 189 -18.74 13.95 -20.39
C ILE A 189 -17.25 13.65 -20.24
N ILE A 190 -16.43 14.68 -20.48
CA ILE A 190 -14.97 14.54 -20.45
C ILE A 190 -14.31 15.00 -19.14
N ALA A 191 -15.01 15.80 -18.32
CA ALA A 191 -14.48 16.33 -17.08
C ALA A 191 -15.58 16.67 -16.07
N ILE A 192 -15.26 16.53 -14.79
CA ILE A 192 -16.15 16.81 -13.65
C ILE A 192 -15.40 17.53 -12.52
N ALA A 193 -16.07 18.42 -11.79
CA ALA A 193 -15.69 18.81 -10.44
C ALA A 193 -16.93 19.12 -9.62
N PHE A 194 -16.70 19.25 -8.32
CA PHE A 194 -17.72 19.41 -7.31
C PHE A 194 -17.34 20.55 -6.36
N ASP A 195 -18.37 21.26 -5.89
CA ASP A 195 -18.30 22.16 -4.75
C ASP A 195 -18.99 21.44 -3.56
N PRO A 196 -18.21 20.89 -2.62
CA PRO A 196 -18.77 20.15 -1.50
C PRO A 196 -19.50 21.03 -0.48
N ARG A 197 -19.26 22.35 -0.47
CA ARG A 197 -19.93 23.27 0.48
C ARG A 197 -21.33 23.64 0.01
N ARG A 198 -21.49 23.80 -1.31
CA ARG A 198 -22.78 24.15 -1.93
C ARG A 198 -23.53 22.94 -2.47
N ALA A 199 -22.95 21.74 -2.38
CA ALA A 199 -23.48 20.51 -2.99
C ALA A 199 -23.82 20.72 -4.47
N LEU A 200 -22.86 21.29 -5.21
CA LEU A 200 -22.97 21.52 -6.65
C LEU A 200 -21.96 20.67 -7.39
N GLN A 201 -22.34 20.19 -8.57
CA GLN A 201 -21.46 19.51 -9.50
C GLN A 201 -21.44 20.26 -10.84
N PHE A 202 -20.29 20.20 -11.50
CA PHE A 202 -20.02 20.84 -12.78
C PHE A 202 -19.40 19.81 -13.71
N TRP A 203 -19.82 19.81 -14.97
CA TRP A 203 -19.22 18.95 -15.98
C TRP A 203 -19.07 19.68 -17.31
N ILE A 204 -18.10 19.22 -18.10
CA ILE A 204 -17.94 19.62 -19.50
C ILE A 204 -18.54 18.52 -20.36
N ASP A 205 -19.43 18.93 -21.26
CA ASP A 205 -19.89 18.09 -22.37
C ASP A 205 -19.16 18.51 -23.65
N ASP A 206 -18.48 17.55 -24.27
CA ASP A 206 -17.69 17.79 -25.45
C ASP A 206 -18.53 17.98 -26.73
N GLY A 207 -19.63 17.23 -26.84
CA GLY A 207 -20.58 17.31 -27.95
C GLY A 207 -21.18 18.70 -28.08
N TYR A 208 -21.59 19.29 -26.95
CA TYR A 208 -22.14 20.65 -26.89
C TYR A 208 -21.11 21.75 -26.64
N ARG A 209 -19.84 21.40 -26.41
CA ARG A 209 -18.74 22.33 -26.05
C ARG A 209 -19.14 23.31 -24.96
N ALA A 210 -19.87 22.81 -23.97
CA ALA A 210 -20.51 23.63 -22.94
C ALA A 210 -20.21 23.08 -21.56
N VAL A 211 -20.21 24.00 -20.58
CA VAL A 211 -20.13 23.63 -19.17
C VAL A 211 -21.54 23.64 -18.60
N TYR A 212 -21.87 22.60 -17.89
CA TYR A 212 -23.14 22.44 -17.20
C TYR A 212 -22.93 22.40 -15.69
N ARG A 213 -24.00 22.72 -14.96
CA ARG A 213 -24.05 22.56 -13.50
C ARG A 213 -25.36 21.94 -13.05
N ALA A 214 -25.32 21.20 -11.95
CA ALA A 214 -26.48 20.68 -11.24
C ALA A 214 -26.19 20.59 -9.74
N SER A 215 -27.22 20.38 -8.92
CA SER A 215 -27.03 19.97 -7.53
C SER A 215 -26.54 18.52 -7.45
N GLU A 216 -25.70 18.24 -6.45
CA GLU A 216 -25.26 16.88 -6.14
C GLU A 216 -26.50 16.02 -5.83
N PRO A 217 -26.59 14.83 -6.43
CA PRO A 217 -27.76 14.00 -6.26
C PRO A 217 -27.80 13.36 -4.86
N ASN A 218 -28.99 13.37 -4.24
CA ASN A 218 -29.23 12.73 -2.96
C ASN A 218 -30.21 11.56 -3.13
N GLY A 219 -29.75 10.33 -2.93
CA GLY A 219 -30.60 9.13 -2.94
C GLY A 219 -30.95 8.62 -4.34
N ASN A 220 -32.18 8.82 -4.81
CA ASN A 220 -32.63 8.40 -6.16
C ASN A 220 -33.14 9.58 -7.00
N GLN A 221 -32.55 10.76 -6.78
CA GLN A 221 -32.88 11.97 -7.52
C GLN A 221 -32.08 12.03 -8.82
N SER A 222 -32.75 12.33 -9.93
CA SER A 222 -32.14 12.77 -11.18
C SER A 222 -32.25 14.29 -11.28
N HIS A 223 -31.19 14.94 -11.73
CA HIS A 223 -31.13 16.38 -11.90
C HIS A 223 -30.82 16.71 -13.35
N VAL A 224 -31.55 17.67 -13.91
CA VAL A 224 -31.26 18.19 -15.25
C VAL A 224 -30.16 19.24 -15.15
N GLY A 225 -29.17 19.16 -16.04
CA GLY A 225 -28.08 20.13 -16.10
C GLY A 225 -28.52 21.50 -16.61
N GLN A 226 -28.12 22.55 -15.90
CA GLN A 226 -28.22 23.92 -16.38
C GLN A 226 -26.94 24.30 -17.13
N LYS A 227 -27.06 24.67 -18.41
CA LYS A 227 -25.96 25.22 -19.20
C LYS A 227 -25.50 26.56 -18.59
N LEU A 228 -24.19 26.71 -18.41
CA LEU A 228 -23.59 27.98 -18.03
C LEU A 228 -23.45 28.89 -19.25
N ASP A 229 -23.68 30.18 -19.03
CA ASP A 229 -23.52 31.22 -20.05
C ASP A 229 -22.04 31.56 -20.22
N LEU A 230 -21.31 30.66 -20.88
CA LEU A 230 -19.89 30.77 -21.21
C LEU A 230 -19.73 30.59 -22.71
N ASP A 231 -19.12 31.57 -23.36
CA ASP A 231 -18.94 31.58 -24.79
C ASP A 231 -17.53 31.10 -25.18
N PHE A 232 -17.41 29.78 -25.38
CA PHE A 232 -16.18 29.15 -25.83
C PHE A 232 -16.00 29.23 -27.35
N GLU A 233 -17.11 29.30 -28.10
CA GLU A 233 -17.10 29.31 -29.56
C GLU A 233 -16.53 30.62 -30.10
N SER A 234 -16.95 31.77 -29.57
CA SER A 234 -16.41 33.06 -30.02
C SER A 234 -14.94 33.24 -29.63
N ALA A 235 -14.51 32.60 -28.54
CA ALA A 235 -13.12 32.57 -28.10
C ALA A 235 -12.27 31.55 -28.90
N GLY A 236 -12.87 30.67 -29.69
CA GLY A 236 -12.17 29.63 -30.46
C GLY A 236 -11.43 28.62 -29.57
N VAL A 237 -11.90 28.44 -28.33
CA VAL A 237 -11.30 27.53 -27.36
C VAL A 237 -12.22 26.35 -27.08
N ARG A 238 -11.65 25.21 -26.69
CA ARG A 238 -12.40 24.02 -26.28
C ARG A 238 -12.03 23.68 -24.84
N PRO A 239 -13.00 23.67 -23.90
CA PRO A 239 -12.71 23.29 -22.53
C PRO A 239 -12.40 21.78 -22.46
N THR A 240 -11.37 21.40 -21.71
CA THR A 240 -10.94 19.99 -21.56
C THR A 240 -10.86 19.53 -20.12
N ASN A 241 -10.81 20.48 -19.18
CA ASN A 241 -10.74 20.22 -17.75
C ASN A 241 -11.36 21.40 -17.01
N LEU A 242 -11.78 21.17 -15.79
CA LEU A 242 -12.46 22.15 -14.97
C LEU A 242 -12.04 21.97 -13.50
N ALA A 243 -11.93 23.09 -12.80
CA ALA A 243 -11.65 23.13 -11.38
C ALA A 243 -12.52 24.22 -10.76
N VAL A 244 -12.96 23.98 -9.52
CA VAL A 244 -13.88 24.88 -8.82
C VAL A 244 -13.19 25.41 -7.58
N ASP A 245 -13.16 26.74 -7.43
CA ASP A 245 -12.76 27.39 -6.19
C ASP A 245 -13.95 27.44 -5.24
N TYR A 246 -14.04 26.43 -4.36
CA TYR A 246 -15.09 26.33 -3.35
C TYR A 246 -14.86 27.25 -2.12
N LEU A 247 -13.73 27.98 -2.05
CA LEU A 247 -13.43 28.89 -0.94
C LEU A 247 -13.98 30.29 -1.22
N THR A 248 -13.73 30.84 -2.40
CA THR A 248 -14.19 32.18 -2.79
C THR A 248 -15.51 32.15 -3.54
N GLY A 249 -15.83 31.01 -4.16
CA GLY A 249 -17.14 30.70 -4.71
C GLY A 249 -17.40 31.16 -6.13
#